data_AF-A0A925ABJ1-F1
#
_entry.id   AF-A0A925ABJ1-F1
#
_cell.length_a   1.000
_cell.length_b   1.000
_cell.length_c   1.000
_cell.angle_alpha   90.00
_cell.angle_beta   90.00
_cell.angle_gamma   90.00
#
_symmetry.space_group_name_H-M   'P 1'
#
loop_
_entity.id
_entity.type
_entity.pdbx_description
1 polymer ?
#
loop_
_entity_poly.entity_id
_entity_poly.type
_entity_poly.pdbx_seq_one_letter_code
_entity_poly.pdbx_strand_id
1 'polypeptide(L)'
;MADHTDHTDQTELSREDFVAVTVAAKARAEAVLKELLAASAECESQLQKQSRTDPIRLVTGRSSLDAAITSTRRMIETIDRTIQDAKRAAENTGKAGHAKGAATGATSNGKTDSAVWIAPARARVGLA
;
A
#
# COMPACT_ATOMS: atom_id res chain seq x y z
N MET A 1 -31.34 -36.77 13.32
CA MET A 1 -30.61 -36.85 12.04
C MET A 1 -29.90 -35.53 11.87
N ALA A 2 -28.58 -35.56 12.03
CA ALA A 2 -27.72 -34.39 12.02
C ALA A 2 -27.29 -34.13 10.57
N ASP A 3 -27.61 -32.94 10.06
CA ASP A 3 -27.16 -32.46 8.75
C ASP A 3 -26.85 -30.97 8.90
N HIS A 4 -25.65 -30.67 9.41
CA HIS A 4 -25.19 -29.29 9.60
C HIS A 4 -23.66 -29.20 9.65
N THR A 5 -23.01 -29.63 8.57
CA THR A 5 -21.53 -29.60 8.51
C THR A 5 -20.94 -29.16 7.15
N ASP A 6 -21.76 -28.69 6.20
CA ASP A 6 -21.27 -28.50 4.81
C ASP A 6 -20.86 -27.06 4.42
N HIS A 7 -21.05 -26.05 5.29
CA HIS A 7 -20.81 -24.66 4.89
C HIS A 7 -19.38 -24.13 5.11
N THR A 8 -18.52 -24.86 5.82
CA THR A 8 -17.18 -24.36 6.20
C THR A 8 -16.12 -24.61 5.13
N ASP A 9 -16.27 -25.68 4.33
CA ASP A 9 -15.29 -26.08 3.30
C ASP A 9 -15.21 -25.08 2.12
N GLN A 10 -16.33 -24.51 1.67
CA GLN A 10 -16.33 -23.54 0.56
C GLN A 10 -15.60 -22.23 0.89
N THR A 11 -15.55 -21.84 2.17
CA THR A 11 -14.87 -20.61 2.59
C THR A 11 -13.35 -20.77 2.71
N GLU A 12 -12.84 -21.98 2.95
CA GLU A 12 -11.40 -22.21 3.10
C GLU A 12 -10.69 -22.24 1.74
N LEU A 13 -11.25 -22.90 0.73
CA LEU A 13 -10.75 -22.91 -0.66
C LEU A 13 -10.57 -21.49 -1.21
N SER A 14 -11.57 -20.63 -1.01
CA SER A 14 -11.52 -19.23 -1.49
C SER A 14 -10.41 -18.40 -0.83
N ARG A 15 -10.03 -18.75 0.40
CA ARG A 15 -9.04 -18.00 1.18
C ARG A 15 -7.61 -18.43 0.84
N GLU A 16 -7.38 -19.73 0.70
CA GLU A 16 -6.10 -20.27 0.25
C GLU A 16 -5.77 -19.76 -1.15
N ASP A 17 -6.74 -19.75 -2.05
CA ASP A 17 -6.62 -19.17 -3.39
C ASP A 17 -6.30 -17.67 -3.34
N PHE A 18 -6.97 -16.92 -2.47
CA PHE A 18 -6.69 -15.50 -2.30
C PHE A 18 -5.25 -15.25 -1.81
N VAL A 19 -4.77 -16.03 -0.83
CA VAL A 19 -3.39 -15.93 -0.35
C VAL A 19 -2.40 -16.31 -1.46
N ALA A 20 -2.67 -17.37 -2.23
CA ALA A 20 -1.83 -17.78 -3.35
C ALA A 20 -1.74 -16.69 -4.43
N VAL A 21 -2.88 -16.10 -4.81
CA VAL A 21 -2.95 -15.02 -5.82
C VAL A 21 -2.23 -13.77 -5.33
N THR A 22 -2.37 -13.39 -4.06
CA THR A 22 -1.69 -12.22 -3.49
C THR A 22 -0.19 -12.42 -3.36
N VAL A 23 0.27 -13.63 -3.02
CA VAL A 23 1.71 -13.98 -3.05
C VAL A 23 2.27 -13.91 -4.48
N ALA A 24 1.54 -14.43 -5.47
CA ALA A 24 1.94 -14.33 -6.87
C ALA A 24 1.96 -12.87 -7.36
N ALA A 25 1.05 -12.02 -6.87
CA ALA A 25 1.08 -10.58 -7.15
C ALA A 25 2.31 -9.90 -6.52
N LYS A 26 2.67 -10.26 -5.29
CA LYS A 26 3.90 -9.78 -4.63
C LYS A 26 5.13 -10.13 -5.44
N ALA A 27 5.28 -11.40 -5.84
CA ALA A 27 6.44 -11.85 -6.62
C ALA A 27 6.60 -11.08 -7.94
N ARG A 28 5.48 -10.79 -8.62
CA ARG A 28 5.49 -9.95 -9.83
C ARG A 28 5.90 -8.51 -9.54
N ALA A 29 5.39 -7.91 -8.46
CA ALA A 29 5.77 -6.56 -8.06
C ALA A 29 7.27 -6.47 -7.69
N GLU A 30 7.82 -7.48 -7.03
CA GLU A 30 9.25 -7.57 -6.73
C GLU A 30 10.12 -7.70 -7.99
N ALA A 31 9.68 -8.49 -8.97
CA ALA A 31 10.36 -8.60 -10.26
C ALA A 31 10.40 -7.23 -10.98
N VAL A 32 9.27 -6.53 -11.06
CA VAL A 32 9.19 -5.19 -11.63
C VAL A 32 10.07 -4.20 -10.88
N LEU A 33 10.10 -4.25 -9.54
CA LEU A 33 10.97 -3.39 -8.74
C LEU A 33 12.45 -3.62 -9.08
N LYS A 34 12.87 -4.88 -9.26
CA LYS A 34 14.24 -5.22 -9.64
C LYS A 34 14.61 -4.66 -11.01
N GLU A 35 13.71 -4.78 -11.98
CA GLU A 35 13.90 -4.23 -13.33
C GLU A 35 14.00 -2.71 -13.32
N LEU A 36 13.11 -2.03 -12.57
CA LEU A 36 13.15 -0.57 -12.43
C LEU A 36 14.46 -0.08 -11.80
N LEU A 37 15.00 -0.79 -10.81
CA LEU A 37 16.28 -0.46 -10.19
C LEU A 37 17.45 -0.64 -11.18
N ALA A 38 17.43 -1.71 -11.97
CA ALA A 38 18.44 -1.93 -13.00
C ALA A 38 18.38 -0.85 -14.09
N ALA A 39 17.18 -0.54 -14.60
CA ALA A 39 16.97 0.50 -15.59
C ALA A 39 17.37 1.89 -15.07
N SER A 40 17.07 2.19 -13.80
CA SER A 40 17.49 3.45 -13.15
C SER A 40 19.01 3.58 -13.12
N ALA A 41 19.73 2.54 -12.68
CA ALA A 41 21.18 2.55 -12.65
C ALA A 41 21.80 2.70 -14.06
N GLU A 42 21.23 2.01 -15.06
CA GLU A 42 21.68 2.13 -16.45
C GLU A 42 21.46 3.54 -17.00
N CYS A 43 20.26 4.11 -16.82
CA CYS A 43 19.95 5.46 -17.26
C CYS A 43 20.85 6.50 -16.61
N GLU A 44 21.09 6.41 -15.29
CA GLU A 44 22.01 7.30 -14.59
C GLU A 44 23.44 7.16 -15.14
N SER A 45 23.90 5.94 -15.41
CA SER A 45 25.22 5.72 -16.03
C SER A 45 25.32 6.36 -17.42
N GLN A 46 24.28 6.23 -18.25
CA GLN A 46 24.27 6.83 -19.58
C GLN A 46 24.23 8.36 -19.54
N LEU A 47 23.43 8.93 -18.64
CA LEU A 47 23.34 10.38 -18.45
C LEU A 47 24.67 10.97 -17.97
N GLN A 48 25.34 10.30 -17.03
CA GLN A 48 26.68 10.68 -16.57
C GLN A 48 27.70 10.66 -17.71
N LYS A 49 27.70 9.61 -18.56
CA LYS A 49 28.59 9.53 -19.73
C LYS A 49 28.36 10.67 -20.72
N GLN A 50 27.14 11.17 -20.81
CA GLN A 50 26.78 12.27 -21.71
C GLN A 50 26.90 13.66 -21.04
N SER A 51 27.33 13.74 -19.77
CA SER A 51 27.32 14.96 -18.97
C SER A 51 25.95 15.66 -18.97
N ARG A 52 24.87 14.87 -19.00
CA ARG A 52 23.49 15.34 -19.02
C ARG A 52 22.80 15.00 -17.70
N THR A 53 21.84 15.85 -17.33
CA THR A 53 20.95 15.62 -16.18
C THR A 53 19.54 15.36 -16.69
N ASP A 54 18.80 14.48 -16.02
CA ASP A 54 17.39 14.25 -16.34
C ASP A 54 16.58 15.55 -16.18
N PRO A 55 15.92 16.06 -17.25
CA PRO A 55 15.15 17.30 -17.20
C PRO A 55 13.96 17.24 -16.23
N ILE A 56 13.36 16.07 -16.01
CA ILE A 56 12.27 15.91 -15.03
C ILE A 56 12.83 16.05 -13.61
N ARG A 57 13.99 15.43 -13.35
CA ARG A 57 14.68 15.53 -12.06
C ARG A 57 15.14 16.95 -11.77
N LEU A 58 15.53 17.72 -12.79
CA LEU A 58 15.90 19.13 -12.64
C LEU A 58 14.74 19.99 -12.10
N VAL A 59 13.52 19.73 -12.55
CA VAL A 59 12.33 20.54 -12.19
C VAL A 59 11.68 20.04 -10.91
N THR A 60 11.63 18.72 -10.71
CA THR A 60 10.83 18.10 -9.63
C THR A 60 11.67 17.52 -8.49
N GLY A 61 13.00 17.47 -8.66
CA GLY A 61 13.93 16.84 -7.73
C GLY A 61 13.93 15.30 -7.76
N ARG A 62 13.08 14.66 -8.57
CA ARG A 62 12.98 13.19 -8.70
C ARG A 62 12.85 12.78 -10.17
N SER A 63 13.44 11.66 -10.56
CA SER A 63 13.20 11.10 -11.90
C SER A 63 11.85 10.37 -11.95
N SER A 64 11.34 10.13 -13.16
CA SER A 64 10.15 9.29 -13.37
C SER A 64 10.38 7.85 -12.88
N LEU A 65 11.61 7.33 -13.01
CA LEU A 65 12.00 6.02 -12.48
C LEU A 65 12.00 6.00 -10.95
N ASP A 66 12.47 7.05 -10.28
CA ASP A 66 12.39 7.17 -8.81
C ASP A 66 10.94 7.14 -8.31
N ALA A 67 10.05 7.83 -9.03
CA ALA A 67 8.62 7.84 -8.73
C ALA A 67 8.01 6.44 -8.90
N ALA A 68 8.34 5.74 -9.99
CA ALA A 68 7.89 4.37 -10.25
C ALA A 68 8.41 3.39 -9.18
N ILE A 69 9.70 3.44 -8.83
CA ILE A 69 10.31 2.63 -7.77
C ILE A 69 9.59 2.85 -6.43
N THR A 70 9.35 4.11 -6.06
CA THR A 70 8.66 4.46 -4.82
C THR A 70 7.23 3.92 -4.81
N SER A 71 6.52 4.05 -5.92
CA SER A 71 5.16 3.52 -6.07
C SER A 71 5.12 1.99 -5.93
N THR A 72 6.01 1.27 -6.63
CA THR A 72 6.09 -0.20 -6.57
C THR A 72 6.45 -0.68 -5.16
N ARG A 73 7.35 0.00 -4.44
CA ARG A 73 7.65 -0.31 -3.03
C ARG A 73 6.42 -0.19 -2.13
N ARG A 74 5.63 0.88 -2.29
CA ARG A 74 4.36 1.06 -1.53
C ARG A 74 3.34 -0.03 -1.87
N MET A 75 3.29 -0.45 -3.12
CA MET A 75 2.43 -1.55 -3.56
C MET A 75 2.82 -2.86 -2.86
N ILE A 76 4.10 -3.22 -2.84
CA ILE A 76 4.61 -4.41 -2.14
C ILE A 76 4.25 -4.35 -0.65
N GLU A 77 4.48 -3.20 -0.01
CA GLU A 77 4.14 -3.02 1.40
C GLU A 77 2.63 -3.24 1.67
N THR A 78 1.78 -2.75 0.77
CA THR A 78 0.33 -2.94 0.89
C THR A 78 -0.06 -4.41 0.72
N ILE A 79 0.55 -5.12 -0.22
CA ILE A 79 0.33 -6.55 -0.42
C ILE A 79 0.79 -7.33 0.81
N ASP A 80 1.95 -7.00 1.37
CA ASP A 80 2.48 -7.64 2.58
C ASP A 80 1.56 -7.47 3.79
N ARG A 81 1.03 -6.26 3.99
CA ARG A 81 0.03 -6.01 5.04
C ARG A 81 -1.22 -6.87 4.83
N THR A 82 -1.75 -6.92 3.60
CA THR A 82 -2.92 -7.73 3.26
C THR A 82 -2.69 -9.22 3.54
N ILE A 83 -1.52 -9.76 3.20
CA ILE A 83 -1.16 -11.16 3.48
C ILE A 83 -1.07 -11.40 5.00
N GLN A 84 -0.47 -10.48 5.76
CA GLN A 84 -0.37 -10.59 7.21
C GLN A 84 -1.74 -10.53 7.89
N ASP A 85 -2.62 -9.64 7.45
CA ASP A 85 -3.99 -9.54 7.96
C ASP A 85 -4.79 -10.81 7.67
N ALA A 86 -4.65 -11.35 6.45
CA ALA A 86 -5.26 -12.62 6.08
C ALA A 86 -4.76 -13.79 6.95
N LYS A 87 -3.47 -13.82 7.32
CA LYS A 87 -2.90 -14.83 8.23
C LYS A 87 -3.40 -14.66 9.67
N ARG A 88 -3.37 -13.44 10.21
CA ARG A 88 -3.86 -13.14 11.58
C ARG A 88 -5.33 -13.50 11.75
N ALA A 89 -6.14 -13.19 10.74
CA ALA A 89 -7.55 -13.54 10.77
C ALA A 89 -7.76 -15.07 10.78
N ALA A 90 -6.82 -15.89 10.27
CA ALA A 90 -6.92 -17.35 10.30
C ALA A 90 -6.59 -17.89 11.71
N GLU A 91 -5.59 -17.31 12.36
CA GLU A 91 -5.21 -17.64 13.73
C GLU A 91 -6.31 -17.28 14.74
N ASN A 92 -7.04 -16.17 14.51
CA ASN A 92 -8.10 -15.71 15.40
C ASN A 92 -9.38 -16.55 15.32
N THR A 93 -9.73 -17.10 14.14
CA THR A 93 -10.86 -18.03 13.99
C THR A 93 -10.69 -19.32 14.78
N GLY A 94 -9.46 -19.79 15.00
CA GLY A 94 -9.18 -20.96 15.85
C GLY A 94 -9.31 -20.69 17.36
N LYS A 95 -9.25 -19.43 17.81
CA LYS A 95 -9.32 -19.05 19.24
C LYS A 95 -10.71 -18.58 19.69
N ALA A 96 -11.61 -18.25 18.77
CA ALA A 96 -12.94 -17.69 19.09
C ALA A 96 -13.98 -18.73 19.60
N GLY A 97 -13.66 -20.02 19.63
CA GLY A 97 -14.54 -21.07 20.17
C GLY A 97 -14.62 -21.13 21.72
N HIS A 98 -13.84 -20.35 22.45
CA HIS A 98 -13.81 -20.32 23.92
C HIS A 98 -13.80 -18.88 24.47
N ALA A 99 -14.78 -18.06 24.09
CA ALA A 99 -15.04 -16.80 24.78
C ALA A 99 -16.54 -16.55 24.91
N LYS A 100 -17.16 -17.34 25.79
CA LYS A 100 -18.48 -17.04 26.36
C LYS A 100 -18.36 -15.78 27.22
N GLY A 101 -18.99 -14.70 26.77
CA GLY A 101 -19.44 -13.59 27.61
C GLY A 101 -18.47 -12.42 27.77
N ALA A 102 -18.85 -11.27 27.23
CA ALA A 102 -19.18 -10.07 28.02
C ALA A 102 -19.39 -8.88 27.07
N ALA A 103 -20.65 -8.49 26.94
CA ALA A 103 -21.06 -7.23 26.36
C ALA A 103 -20.63 -6.06 27.26
N THR A 104 -20.07 -5.01 26.65
CA THR A 104 -20.20 -3.56 26.99
C THR A 104 -19.23 -2.85 26.04
N GLY A 105 -19.65 -2.09 25.01
CA GLY A 105 -20.67 -1.06 25.05
C GLY A 105 -20.09 0.25 25.62
N ALA A 106 -19.07 0.81 24.98
CA ALA A 106 -18.53 2.13 25.33
C ALA A 106 -18.19 2.91 24.06
N THR A 107 -19.17 3.70 23.61
CA THR A 107 -19.03 4.75 22.60
C THR A 107 -18.65 6.05 23.30
N SER A 108 -17.44 6.53 23.07
CA SER A 108 -16.98 7.91 23.32
C SER A 108 -15.62 8.06 22.61
N ASN A 109 -15.14 9.18 22.11
CA ASN A 109 -15.65 10.50 21.72
C ASN A 109 -14.47 11.10 20.93
N GLY A 110 -14.69 11.79 19.82
CA GLY A 110 -13.59 12.20 18.92
C GLY A 110 -13.89 13.47 18.14
N LYS A 111 -14.12 14.54 18.89
CA LYS A 111 -14.28 15.94 18.47
C LYS A 111 -13.26 16.34 17.39
N THR A 112 -13.72 16.61 16.17
CA THR A 112 -12.94 17.33 15.13
C THR A 112 -13.37 18.79 15.13
N ASP A 113 -12.70 19.60 15.96
CA ASP A 113 -12.61 21.04 15.77
C ASP A 113 -11.53 21.28 14.70
N SER A 114 -11.95 21.53 13.46
CA SER A 114 -11.06 21.89 12.36
C SER A 114 -11.31 23.33 11.96
N ALA A 115 -10.58 24.24 12.61
CA ALA A 115 -10.42 25.61 12.18
C ALA A 115 -8.93 25.92 12.02
N VAL A 116 -8.39 25.88 10.79
CA VAL A 116 -7.15 26.60 10.44
C VAL A 116 -7.23 27.11 8.99
N TRP A 117 -7.31 28.43 8.93
CA TRP A 117 -7.08 29.42 7.88
C TRP A 117 -5.89 29.16 6.95
N ILE A 118 -6.04 29.40 5.63
CA ILE A 118 -5.05 30.10 4.79
C ILE A 118 -5.78 30.80 3.62
N ALA A 119 -5.71 32.15 3.60
CA ALA A 119 -6.06 32.98 2.44
C ALA A 119 -4.79 33.44 1.71
N PRO A 120 -4.70 33.41 0.37
CA PRO A 120 -3.60 34.04 -0.34
C PRO A 120 -3.88 35.51 -0.66
N ALA A 121 -2.91 36.36 -0.31
CA ALA A 121 -2.90 37.81 -0.53
C ALA A 121 -2.72 38.17 -2.02
N ARG A 122 -3.48 39.18 -2.47
CA ARG A 122 -3.38 39.81 -3.79
C ARG A 122 -2.13 40.69 -3.86
N ALA A 123 -1.16 40.34 -4.69
CA ALA A 123 -0.11 41.26 -5.10
C ALA A 123 -0.63 42.15 -6.24
N ARG A 124 -0.89 43.43 -5.93
CA ARG A 124 -1.01 44.52 -6.91
C ARG A 124 0.39 45.04 -7.20
N VAL A 125 0.88 44.88 -8.43
CA VAL A 125 1.98 45.70 -8.96
C VAL A 125 1.35 46.67 -9.95
N GLY A 126 1.21 47.92 -9.51
CA GLY A 126 0.99 49.05 -10.41
C GLY A 126 2.33 49.45 -11.02
N LEU A 127 2.34 49.58 -12.35
CA LEU A 127 3.43 50.20 -13.09
C LEU A 127 2.95 51.60 -13.47
N ALA A 128 3.64 52.61 -12.96
CA ALA A 128 3.61 53.98 -13.46
C ALA A 128 4.93 54.23 -14.19
#